data_AF-A0A1J8QGP9-F1
#
_entry.id   AF-A0A1J8QGP9-F1
#
_cell.length_a   1.000
_cell.length_b   1.000
_cell.length_c   1.000
_cell.angle_alpha   90.00
_cell.angle_beta   90.00
_cell.angle_gamma   90.00
#
_symmetry.space_group_name_H-M   'P 1'
#
loop_
_entity.id
_entity.type
_entity.pdbx_description
1 polymer ?
#
loop_
_entity_poly.entity_id
_entity_poly.type
_entity_poly.pdbx_seq_one_letter_code
_entity_poly.pdbx_strand_id
1 'polypeptide(L)' 'MSSAEATGDGITRRVGEPQHWTLKKTHSGISISRFFNGEELFSHLDDDGRITASPSSKGIMSWVFKPVNEE' A
#
# COMPACT_ATOMS: atom_id res chain seq x y z
N MET A 1 -5.97 30.23 31.84
CA MET A 1 -6.89 29.10 32.14
C MET A 1 -7.00 28.24 30.90
N SER A 2 -7.06 26.92 31.14
CA SER A 2 -6.96 25.77 30.23
C SER A 2 -7.54 25.91 28.81
N SER A 3 -6.84 25.36 27.83
CA SER A 3 -7.49 24.55 26.80
C SER A 3 -6.72 23.24 26.66
N ALA A 4 -7.43 22.16 26.95
CA ALA A 4 -6.92 20.80 27.05
C ALA A 4 -6.40 20.27 25.70
N GLU A 5 -5.37 19.42 25.81
CA GLU A 5 -4.75 18.67 24.74
C GLU A 5 -5.77 17.79 24.02
N ALA A 6 -5.81 17.91 22.69
CA ALA A 6 -6.50 16.93 21.85
C ALA A 6 -5.63 15.66 21.82
N THR A 7 -5.95 14.70 22.69
CA THR A 7 -5.49 13.30 22.57
C THR A 7 -6.14 12.69 21.33
N GLY A 8 -5.45 12.80 20.20
CA GLY A 8 -5.74 12.06 18.98
C GLY A 8 -4.41 11.60 18.41
N ASP A 9 -3.98 10.38 18.77
CA ASP A 9 -2.73 9.75 18.34
C ASP A 9 -2.77 9.36 16.83
N GLY A 10 -3.15 10.31 15.98
CA GLY A 10 -2.87 10.22 14.56
C GLY A 10 -1.39 10.51 14.36
N ILE A 11 -0.58 9.47 14.15
CA ILE A 11 0.82 9.62 13.75
C ILE A 11 0.85 10.32 12.39
N THR A 12 0.90 11.65 12.42
CA THR A 12 0.99 12.48 11.22
C THR A 12 2.45 12.47 10.80
N ARG A 13 2.81 11.55 9.91
CA ARG A 13 4.15 11.55 9.30
C ARG A 13 4.17 12.53 8.13
N ARG A 14 5.11 13.49 8.16
CA ARG A 14 5.41 14.29 6.97
C ARG A 14 6.03 13.37 5.92
N VAL A 15 5.40 13.29 4.76
CA VAL A 15 5.99 12.69 3.57
C VAL A 15 7.05 13.68 3.07
N GLY A 16 8.32 13.38 3.30
CA GLY A 16 9.44 14.29 3.02
C GLY A 16 9.65 14.57 1.53
N GLU A 17 9.44 13.56 0.69
CA GLU A 17 9.64 13.65 -0.76
C GLU A 17 8.43 13.10 -1.53
N PRO A 18 8.13 13.65 -2.72
CA PRO A 18 7.10 13.10 -3.61
C PRO A 18 7.37 11.62 -3.90
N GLN A 19 6.38 10.78 -3.61
CA GLN A 19 6.46 9.36 -3.95
C GLN A 19 5.93 9.17 -5.37
N HIS A 20 6.82 8.76 -6.27
CA HIS A 20 6.45 8.41 -7.63
C HIS A 20 5.95 6.97 -7.68
N TRP A 21 4.66 6.82 -7.99
CA TRP A 21 4.01 5.53 -8.16
C TRP A 21 3.67 5.31 -9.63
N THR A 22 3.92 4.12 -10.13
CA THR A 22 3.49 3.67 -11.46
C THR A 22 2.29 2.75 -11.28
N LEU A 23 1.16 3.13 -11.87
CA LEU A 23 -0.04 2.30 -11.91
C LEU A 23 -0.28 1.84 -13.35
N LYS A 24 -0.45 0.53 -13.54
CA LYS A 24 -0.69 -0.07 -14.85
C LYS A 24 -1.87 -1.03 -14.76
N LYS A 25 -2.87 -0.83 -15.63
CA LYS A 25 -3.89 -1.84 -15.87
C LYS A 25 -3.24 -3.01 -16.61
N THR A 26 -3.55 -4.22 -16.17
CA THR A 26 -3.11 -5.48 -16.78
C THR A 26 -4.33 -6.24 -17.29
N HIS A 27 -4.11 -7.42 -17.87
CA HIS A 27 -5.22 -8.28 -18.28
C HIS A 27 -6.04 -8.82 -17.08
N SER A 28 -5.39 -9.02 -15.93
CA SER A 28 -5.94 -9.72 -14.75
C SER A 28 -6.08 -8.84 -13.52
N GLY A 29 -6.11 -7.51 -13.68
CA GLY A 29 -6.18 -6.56 -12.57
C GLY A 29 -5.26 -5.34 -12.73
N ILE A 30 -4.69 -4.87 -11.63
CA ILE A 30 -3.88 -3.63 -11.58
C ILE A 30 -2.52 -3.92 -10.95
N SER A 31 -1.45 -3.52 -11.62
CA SER A 31 -0.10 -3.52 -11.07
C SER A 31 0.31 -2.13 -10.62
N ILE A 32 0.95 -2.07 -9.46
CA ILE A 32 1.40 -0.87 -8.78
C ILE A 32 2.89 -1.05 -8.44
N SER A 33 3.75 -0.12 -8.82
CA SER A 33 5.15 -0.15 -8.39
C SER A 33 5.72 1.22 -8.04
N ARG A 34 6.79 1.22 -7.26
CA ARG A 34 7.58 2.41 -6.91
C ARG A 34 9.01 2.00 -6.60
N PHE A 35 9.92 2.95 -6.73
CA PHE A 35 11.23 2.83 -6.11
C PHE A 35 11.20 3.44 -4.70
N PHE A 36 11.83 2.77 -3.75
CA PHE A 36 12.04 3.27 -2.41
C PHE A 36 13.42 2.83 -1.93
N ASN A 37 14.27 3.80 -1.57
CA ASN A 37 15.65 3.56 -1.12
C ASN A 37 16.47 2.66 -2.06
N GLY A 38 16.30 2.85 -3.37
CA GLY A 38 17.02 2.06 -4.40
C GLY A 38 16.45 0.67 -4.68
N GLU A 39 15.37 0.26 -4.01
CA GLU A 39 14.68 -1.00 -4.25
C GLU A 39 13.31 -0.76 -4.92
N GLU A 40 12.97 -1.60 -5.90
CA GLU A 40 11.62 -1.58 -6.48
C GLU A 40 10.67 -2.39 -5.60
N LEU A 41 9.60 -1.73 -5.16
CA LEU A 41 8.47 -2.33 -4.50
C LEU A 41 7.37 -2.55 -5.53
N PHE A 42 6.88 -3.78 -5.62
CA PHE A 42 5.82 -4.19 -6.53
C PHE A 42 4.60 -4.68 -5.76
N SER A 43 3.41 -4.36 -6.24
CA SER A 43 2.14 -4.92 -5.79
C SER A 43 1.22 -5.18 -6.99
N HIS A 44 0.42 -6.24 -6.93
CA HIS A 44 -0.60 -6.57 -7.91
C HIS A 44 -1.90 -6.94 -7.19
N LEU A 45 -2.96 -6.22 -7.54
CA LEU A 45 -4.34 -6.54 -7.16
C LEU A 45 -4.98 -7.26 -8.35
N ASP A 46 -5.37 -8.52 -8.15
CA ASP A 46 -6.06 -9.29 -9.18
C ASP A 46 -7.57 -9.06 -9.16
N ASP A 47 -8.25 -9.53 -10.21
CA ASP A 47 -9.70 -9.38 -10.38
C ASP A 47 -10.52 -10.12 -9.30
N ASP A 48 -9.92 -11.08 -8.59
CA ASP A 48 -10.52 -11.81 -7.46
C ASP A 48 -10.30 -11.10 -6.11
N GLY A 49 -9.67 -9.93 -6.10
CA GLY A 49 -9.40 -9.14 -4.90
C GLY A 49 -8.19 -9.61 -4.08
N ARG A 50 -7.33 -10.46 -4.64
CA ARG A 50 -6.08 -10.87 -3.98
C ARG A 50 -4.99 -9.86 -4.27
N ILE A 51 -4.20 -9.57 -3.23
CA ILE A 51 -3.04 -8.68 -3.33
C ILE A 51 -1.78 -9.51 -3.19
N THR A 52 -0.91 -9.44 -4.19
CA THR A 52 0.47 -9.92 -4.09
C THR A 52 1.40 -8.72 -4.02
N ALA A 53 2.37 -8.72 -3.11
CA ALA A 53 3.40 -7.70 -3.08
C ALA A 53 4.77 -8.30 -2.79
N SER A 54 5.79 -7.68 -3.35
CA SER A 54 7.18 -8.10 -3.18
C SER A 54 8.12 -6.92 -3.30
N PRO A 55 9.08 -6.76 -2.38
CA PRO A 55 10.36 -6.16 -2.74
C PRO A 55 11.02 -7.07 -3.78
N SER A 56 11.51 -6.52 -4.89
CA SER A 56 12.09 -7.33 -5.97
C SER A 56 13.21 -8.27 -5.49
N SER A 57 13.87 -7.92 -4.37
CA SER A 57 14.96 -8.70 -3.78
C SER A 57 14.54 -9.76 -2.74
N LYS A 58 13.29 -9.77 -2.26
CA LYS A 58 12.88 -10.58 -1.09
C LYS A 58 11.79 -11.62 -1.35
N GLY A 59 11.41 -11.82 -2.61
CA GLY A 59 10.39 -12.79 -3.01
C GLY A 59 8.95 -12.29 -2.82
N ILE A 60 7.99 -13.09 -3.29
CA ILE A 60 6.56 -12.72 -3.37
C ILE A 60 5.82 -13.09 -2.09
N MET A 61 5.15 -12.11 -1.50
CA MET A 61 4.19 -12.31 -0.42
C MET A 61 2.78 -12.06 -0.94
N SER A 62 1.81 -12.88 -0.54
CA SER A 62 0.42 -12.82 -1.03
C SER A 62 -0.54 -12.77 0.15
N TRP A 63 -1.52 -11.87 0.06
CA TRP A 63 -2.63 -11.75 0.98
C TRP A 63 -3.94 -11.79 0.22
N VAL A 64 -4.94 -12.45 0.79
CA VAL A 64 -6.31 -12.43 0.28
C VAL A 64 -7.13 -11.53 1.20
N PHE A 65 -7.66 -10.45 0.65
CA PHE A 65 -8.64 -9.65 1.38
C PHE A 65 -9.97 -10.39 1.32
N LYS A 66 -10.41 -10.93 2.46
CA LYS A 66 -11.78 -11.40 2.62
C LYS A 66 -12.62 -10.22 3.10
N PRO A 67 -13.61 -9.74 2.33
CA PRO A 67 -14.56 -8.76 2.82
C PRO A 67 -15.19 -9.30 4.11
N VAL A 68 -15.21 -8.48 5.17
CA VAL A 68 -15.81 -8.86 6.46
C VAL A 68 -17.33 -8.59 6.46
N ASN A 69 -17.81 -7.89 5.44
CA ASN A 69 -19.22 -7.55 5.28
C ASN A 69 -19.91 -8.65 4.45
N GLU A 70 -20.00 -9.84 5.00
CA GLU A 70 -21.04 -10.80 4.61
C GLU A 70 -22.23 -10.58 5.54
N GLU A 71 -23.06 -9.58 5.22
CA GLU A 71 -24.52 -9.49 5.42
C GLU A 71 -25.07 -8.18 4.84
#